data_AF-A0A8K0H8U7-F1
#
_entry.id   AF-A0A8K0H8U7-F1
#
_cell.length_a   1.000
_cell.length_b   1.000
_cell.length_c   1.000
_cell.angle_alpha   90.00
_cell.angle_beta   90.00
_cell.angle_gamma   90.00
#
_symmetry.space_group_name_H-M   'P 1'
#
loop_
_entity.id
_entity.type
_entity.pdbx_description
1 polymer ?
#
loop_
_entity_poly.entity_id
_entity_poly.type
_entity_poly.pdbx_seq_one_letter_code
_entity_poly.pdbx_strand_id
1 'polypeptide(L)'
;MASGVGFACPPLCMGVGSESAVVYRGENNAGDSCDWMLAWGTPMSAYTEIREANHYETDHWNYIKGLLEAKSTRATDTWNGCYSAATIGQGTSPEFVGIMSLDGVISELSAATLITLAADSATEDK
;
A
#
# COMPACT_ATOMS: atom_id res chain seq x y z
N MET A 1 -13.42 15.29 -0.35
CA MET A 1 -14.22 14.60 0.69
C MET A 1 -13.78 13.15 0.69
N ALA A 2 -12.93 12.75 1.64
CA ALA A 2 -12.55 11.35 1.80
C ALA A 2 -13.51 10.73 2.83
N SER A 3 -14.34 9.79 2.40
CA SER A 3 -15.27 9.07 3.29
C SER A 3 -14.62 7.75 3.69
N GLY A 4 -14.05 7.69 4.90
CA GLY A 4 -13.52 6.47 5.48
C GLY A 4 -14.55 5.87 6.43
N VAL A 5 -15.07 4.68 6.10
CA VAL A 5 -15.89 3.89 7.03
C VAL A 5 -14.98 2.97 7.85
N GLY A 6 -14.70 3.36 9.09
CA GLY A 6 -13.97 2.52 10.03
C GLY A 6 -14.89 1.51 10.70
N PHE A 7 -14.69 0.21 10.44
CA PHE A 7 -15.31 -0.87 11.20
C PHE A 7 -14.25 -1.58 12.04
N ALA A 8 -14.24 -1.35 13.35
CA ALA A 8 -13.50 -2.19 14.29
C ALA A 8 -14.39 -3.35 14.75
N CYS A 9 -13.88 -4.59 14.65
CA CYS A 9 -14.59 -5.82 15.01
C CYS A 9 -14.23 -6.26 16.46
N PRO A 10 -15.22 -6.60 17.32
CA PRO A 10 -15.00 -7.09 18.70
C PRO A 10 -14.32 -8.49 18.78
N PRO A 11 -13.89 -8.94 19.98
CA PRO A 11 -12.69 -9.79 20.18
C PRO A 11 -12.85 -11.30 19.88
N LEU A 12 -13.69 -11.71 18.93
CA LEU A 12 -13.87 -13.14 18.59
C LEU A 12 -13.75 -13.46 17.09
N CYS A 13 -13.31 -12.51 16.25
CA CYS A 13 -13.12 -12.72 14.81
C CYS A 13 -11.75 -13.34 14.47
N MET A 14 -11.51 -14.59 14.91
CA MET A 14 -10.43 -15.39 14.32
C MET A 14 -10.92 -15.96 12.99
N GLY A 15 -10.85 -15.19 11.90
CA GLY A 15 -11.08 -15.74 10.56
C GLY A 15 -11.53 -14.82 9.44
N VAL A 16 -11.59 -13.50 9.62
CA VAL A 16 -11.88 -12.58 8.49
C VAL A 16 -10.70 -11.63 8.36
N GLY A 17 -9.87 -11.87 7.36
CA GLY A 17 -8.82 -10.92 7.00
C GLY A 17 -9.44 -9.58 6.61
N SER A 18 -8.83 -8.48 7.02
CA SER A 18 -9.08 -7.15 6.46
C SER A 18 -8.48 -7.06 5.05
N GLU A 19 -9.29 -6.61 4.08
CA GLU A 19 -8.86 -6.18 2.75
C GLU A 19 -9.27 -4.72 2.54
N SER A 20 -8.38 -3.90 1.98
CA SER A 20 -8.68 -2.53 1.63
C SER A 20 -7.72 -2.00 0.58
N ALA A 21 -8.11 -0.92 -0.08
CA ALA A 21 -7.32 -0.23 -1.07
C ALA A 21 -7.53 1.27 -0.96
N VAL A 22 -6.46 2.03 -1.23
CA VAL A 22 -6.47 3.50 -1.25
C VAL A 22 -5.84 3.96 -2.55
N VAL A 23 -6.42 4.98 -3.15
CA VAL A 23 -5.93 5.61 -4.37
C VAL A 23 -5.56 7.06 -4.04
N TYR A 24 -4.34 7.44 -4.37
CA TYR A 24 -3.84 8.80 -4.26
C TYR A 24 -3.66 9.38 -5.65
N ARG A 25 -4.12 10.61 -5.86
CA ARG A 25 -3.92 11.37 -7.10
C ARG A 25 -2.85 12.42 -6.90
N GLY A 26 -1.97 12.56 -7.87
CA GLY A 26 -0.92 13.57 -7.91
C GLY A 26 -0.34 13.72 -9.31
N GLU A 27 0.78 14.43 -9.44
CA GLU A 27 1.40 14.75 -10.72
C GLU A 27 2.80 14.13 -10.81
N ASN A 28 3.20 13.70 -12.00
CA ASN A 28 4.55 13.24 -12.29
C ASN A 28 5.50 14.44 -12.56
N ASN A 29 6.78 14.16 -12.81
CA ASN A 29 7.76 15.21 -13.11
C ASN A 29 7.50 15.97 -14.43
N ALA A 30 6.66 15.42 -15.32
CA ALA A 30 6.21 16.08 -16.55
C ALA A 30 4.93 16.93 -16.35
N GLY A 31 4.31 16.89 -15.17
CA GLY A 31 3.03 17.54 -14.87
C GLY A 31 1.81 16.71 -15.26
N ASP A 32 1.97 15.45 -15.68
CA ASP A 32 0.87 14.56 -15.97
C ASP A 32 0.26 13.99 -14.68
N SER A 33 -1.06 13.99 -14.61
CA SER A 33 -1.78 13.42 -13.48
C SER A 33 -1.72 11.89 -13.48
N CYS A 34 -1.32 11.31 -12.34
CA CYS A 34 -1.22 9.88 -12.11
C CYS A 34 -2.00 9.48 -10.84
N ASP A 35 -2.59 8.29 -10.88
CA ASP A 35 -3.26 7.69 -9.73
C ASP A 35 -2.39 6.54 -9.20
N TRP A 36 -1.92 6.66 -7.96
CA TRP A 36 -1.19 5.64 -7.22
C TRP A 36 -2.16 4.83 -6.37
N MET A 37 -2.25 3.53 -6.64
CA MET A 37 -3.08 2.62 -5.86
C MET A 37 -2.20 1.74 -4.96
N LEU A 38 -2.63 1.64 -3.71
CA LEU A 38 -2.07 0.78 -2.68
C LEU A 38 -3.19 -0.09 -2.13
N ALA A 39 -3.02 -1.41 -2.21
CA ALA A 39 -3.95 -2.38 -1.67
C ALA A 39 -3.26 -3.34 -0.72
N TRP A 40 -3.97 -3.72 0.34
CA TRP A 40 -3.50 -4.69 1.31
C TRP A 40 -4.62 -5.65 1.70
N GLY A 41 -4.21 -6.87 2.02
CA GLY A 41 -5.07 -7.95 2.45
C GLY A 41 -4.37 -8.75 3.53
N THR A 42 -4.99 -8.92 4.68
CA THR A 42 -4.50 -9.84 5.70
C THR A 42 -4.97 -11.26 5.34
N PRO A 43 -4.13 -12.30 5.53
CA PRO A 43 -2.95 -12.28 6.40
C PRO A 43 -1.66 -11.68 5.81
N MET A 44 -1.39 -11.73 4.50
CA MET A 44 -0.04 -11.41 3.96
C MET A 44 -0.03 -10.96 2.48
N SER A 45 -1.01 -10.17 2.06
CA SER A 45 -1.11 -9.64 0.69
C SER A 45 -0.87 -8.14 0.65
N ALA A 46 0.03 -7.69 -0.22
CA ALA A 46 0.26 -6.32 -0.58
C ALA A 46 0.31 -6.21 -2.11
N TYR A 47 -0.35 -5.18 -2.64
CA TYR A 47 -0.37 -4.88 -4.06
C TYR A 47 -0.29 -3.37 -4.27
N THR A 48 0.35 -2.97 -5.36
CA THR A 48 0.38 -1.58 -5.79
C THR A 48 0.38 -1.50 -7.29
N GLU A 49 -0.18 -0.43 -7.81
CA GLU A 49 -0.26 -0.17 -9.23
C GLU A 49 -0.37 1.34 -9.46
N ILE A 50 0.19 1.83 -10.56
CA ILE A 50 0.11 3.22 -10.97
C ILE A 50 -0.51 3.29 -12.36
N ARG A 51 -1.56 4.08 -12.53
CA ARG A 51 -2.23 4.26 -13.82
C ARG A 51 -2.54 5.73 -14.07
N GLU A 52 -3.05 6.02 -15.25
CA GLU A 52 -3.55 7.34 -15.61
C GLU A 52 -4.64 7.85 -14.62
N ALA A 53 -4.81 9.16 -14.57
CA ALA A 53 -5.83 9.76 -13.72
C ALA A 53 -7.25 9.24 -14.03
N ASN A 54 -8.02 9.00 -12.97
CA ASN A 54 -9.38 8.48 -12.98
C ASN A 54 -9.49 7.00 -13.41
N HIS A 55 -8.38 6.27 -13.51
CA HIS A 55 -8.40 4.85 -13.86
C HIS A 55 -9.26 4.01 -12.90
N TYR A 56 -9.29 4.35 -11.62
CA TYR A 56 -10.00 3.59 -10.58
C TYR A 56 -11.45 4.05 -10.34
N GLU A 57 -11.98 4.96 -11.16
CA GLU A 57 -13.38 5.41 -11.08
C GLU A 57 -14.35 4.47 -11.80
N THR A 58 -13.82 3.55 -12.62
CA THR A 58 -14.54 2.48 -13.32
C THR A 58 -14.39 1.11 -12.61
N ASP A 59 -15.04 0.06 -13.14
CA ASP A 59 -15.08 -1.28 -12.51
C ASP A 59 -13.74 -2.05 -12.63
N HIS A 60 -12.76 -1.69 -11.81
CA HIS A 60 -11.43 -2.32 -11.73
C HIS A 60 -11.21 -3.12 -10.44
N TRP A 61 -12.10 -2.99 -9.47
CA TRP A 61 -11.93 -3.55 -8.12
C TRP A 61 -11.92 -5.09 -8.11
N ASN A 62 -12.70 -5.73 -8.98
CA ASN A 62 -12.69 -7.19 -9.13
C ASN A 62 -11.34 -7.71 -9.65
N TYR A 63 -10.74 -6.98 -10.59
CA TYR A 63 -9.41 -7.30 -11.11
C TYR A 63 -8.33 -7.14 -10.02
N ILE A 64 -8.36 -6.01 -9.31
CA ILE A 64 -7.42 -5.72 -8.22
C ILE A 64 -7.54 -6.76 -7.11
N LYS A 65 -8.76 -7.18 -6.76
CA LYS A 65 -8.99 -8.24 -5.78
C LYS A 65 -8.33 -9.56 -6.20
N GLY A 66 -8.50 -9.97 -7.47
CA GLY A 66 -7.84 -11.17 -7.98
C GLY A 66 -6.31 -11.11 -7.91
N LEU A 67 -5.72 -9.92 -8.10
CA LEU A 67 -4.27 -9.72 -7.93
C LEU A 67 -3.83 -9.75 -6.47
N LEU A 68 -4.64 -9.19 -5.57
CA LEU A 68 -4.37 -9.22 -4.13
C LEU A 68 -4.43 -10.66 -3.57
N GLU A 69 -5.32 -11.49 -4.13
CA GLU A 69 -5.42 -12.92 -3.83
C GLU A 69 -4.21 -13.75 -4.30
N ALA A 70 -3.35 -13.20 -5.16
CA ALA A 70 -2.08 -13.83 -5.52
C ALA A 70 -1.07 -13.90 -4.35
N LYS A 71 -1.39 -13.27 -3.20
CA LYS A 71 -0.64 -13.36 -1.93
C LYS A 71 0.84 -13.01 -2.05
N SER A 72 1.15 -11.85 -2.63
CA SER A 72 2.49 -11.30 -2.55
C SER A 72 2.66 -10.47 -1.28
N THR A 73 3.79 -10.61 -0.58
CA THR A 73 4.12 -9.75 0.56
C THR A 73 4.75 -8.42 0.15
N ARG A 74 5.12 -8.29 -1.12
CA ARG A 74 5.77 -7.11 -1.70
C ARG A 74 5.32 -6.91 -3.13
N ALA A 75 5.04 -5.67 -3.50
CA ALA A 75 4.72 -5.27 -4.85
C ALA A 75 5.41 -3.95 -5.16
N THR A 76 5.85 -3.77 -6.40
CA THR A 76 6.44 -2.52 -6.89
C THR A 76 5.92 -2.26 -8.28
N ASP A 77 5.59 -1.02 -8.59
CA ASP A 77 5.21 -0.60 -9.92
C ASP A 77 5.95 0.67 -10.32
N THR A 78 6.23 0.81 -11.62
CA THR A 78 6.90 1.98 -12.17
C THR A 78 6.24 2.31 -13.49
N TRP A 79 5.62 3.49 -13.56
CA TRP A 79 4.80 3.90 -14.69
C TRP A 79 4.92 5.40 -14.92
N ASN A 80 5.16 5.81 -16.17
CA ASN A 80 5.15 7.21 -16.61
C ASN A 80 5.93 8.20 -15.70
N GLY A 81 7.10 7.80 -15.21
CA GLY A 81 7.92 8.64 -14.32
C GLY A 81 7.45 8.67 -12.86
N CYS A 82 6.55 7.78 -12.48
CA CYS A 82 6.07 7.55 -11.12
C CYS A 82 6.54 6.19 -10.62
N TYR A 83 6.77 6.09 -9.32
CA TYR A 83 7.18 4.87 -8.62
C TYR A 83 6.26 4.58 -7.44
N SER A 84 5.96 3.29 -7.23
CA SER A 84 5.24 2.82 -6.06
C SER A 84 5.84 1.52 -5.54
N ALA A 85 5.83 1.37 -4.22
CA ALA A 85 6.17 0.12 -3.56
C ALA A 85 5.20 -0.13 -2.41
N ALA A 86 4.78 -1.37 -2.24
CA ALA A 86 3.97 -1.81 -1.12
C ALA A 86 4.62 -3.04 -0.49
N THR A 87 4.75 -3.05 0.83
CA THR A 87 5.25 -4.21 1.57
C THR A 87 4.36 -4.45 2.79
N ILE A 88 4.12 -5.72 3.10
CA ILE A 88 3.36 -6.11 4.30
C ILE A 88 4.20 -7.08 5.14
N GLY A 89 4.19 -6.85 6.46
CA GLY A 89 4.83 -7.70 7.44
C GLY A 89 4.19 -9.09 7.52
N GLN A 90 4.75 -9.92 8.40
CA GLN A 90 4.24 -11.26 8.68
C GLN A 90 3.53 -11.26 10.03
N GLY A 91 2.51 -12.11 10.19
CA GLY A 91 1.82 -12.31 11.47
C GLY A 91 0.33 -11.96 11.43
N THR A 92 -0.29 -11.87 12.60
CA THR A 92 -1.72 -11.56 12.75
C THR A 92 -2.03 -10.06 12.74
N SER A 93 -1.03 -9.23 13.00
CA SER A 93 -1.10 -7.76 12.98
C SER A 93 0.07 -7.20 12.16
N PRO A 94 0.12 -7.45 10.85
CA PRO A 94 1.26 -7.05 10.03
C PRO A 94 1.26 -5.54 9.79
N GLU A 95 2.45 -4.94 9.79
CA GLU A 95 2.67 -3.57 9.34
C GLU A 95 2.58 -3.50 7.81
N PHE A 96 1.83 -2.55 7.26
CA PHE A 96 1.80 -2.26 5.83
C PHE A 96 2.53 -0.95 5.55
N VAL A 97 3.52 -1.00 4.66
CA VAL A 97 4.31 0.16 4.23
C VAL A 97 4.11 0.36 2.74
N GLY A 98 3.44 1.46 2.38
CA GLY A 98 3.31 1.96 1.02
C GLY A 98 4.21 3.17 0.80
N ILE A 99 5.06 3.12 -0.22
CA ILE A 99 5.91 4.21 -0.68
C ILE A 99 5.41 4.66 -2.03
N MET A 100 5.16 5.95 -2.19
CA MET A 100 4.80 6.58 -3.45
C MET A 100 5.80 7.69 -3.71
N SER A 101 6.42 7.67 -4.89
CA SER A 101 7.43 8.64 -5.26
C SER A 101 7.44 8.87 -6.77
N LEU A 102 8.32 9.77 -7.21
CA LEU A 102 8.65 9.90 -8.61
C LEU A 102 9.79 8.95 -8.95
N ASP A 103 9.78 8.44 -10.18
CA ASP A 103 10.86 7.62 -10.70
C ASP A 103 12.17 8.44 -10.68
N GLY A 104 13.25 7.82 -10.20
CA GLY A 104 14.54 8.49 -10.04
C GLY A 104 14.73 9.32 -8.75
N VAL A 105 13.68 9.61 -7.98
CA VAL A 105 13.83 10.27 -6.66
C VAL A 105 14.32 9.29 -5.60
N ILE A 106 13.92 8.02 -5.71
CA ILE A 106 14.36 6.96 -4.78
C ILE A 106 15.76 6.41 -5.06
N SER A 107 16.35 6.65 -6.24
CA SER A 107 17.77 6.34 -6.47
C SER A 107 18.70 7.18 -5.58
N GLU A 108 18.27 8.38 -5.18
CA GLU A 108 18.99 9.25 -4.23
C GLU A 108 18.66 8.89 -2.76
N LEU A 109 17.48 8.31 -2.49
CA LEU A 109 17.08 7.81 -1.16
C LEU A 109 17.58 6.39 -0.85
N SER A 110 18.12 5.66 -1.84
CA SER A 110 18.81 4.38 -1.62
C SER A 110 19.99 4.50 -0.65
N ALA A 111 20.51 5.71 -0.40
CA ALA A 111 21.54 5.96 0.60
C ALA A 111 20.99 6.39 1.97
N ALA A 112 19.74 6.85 2.09
CA ALA A 112 19.24 7.54 3.29
C ALA A 112 18.10 6.82 4.04
N THR A 113 17.30 5.98 3.37
CA THR A 113 16.19 5.23 4.01
C THR A 113 16.67 3.84 4.48
N LEU A 114 17.83 3.82 5.16
CA LEU A 114 18.24 2.71 6.02
C LEU A 114 18.19 3.15 7.50
N ILE A 115 17.40 4.17 7.82
CA ILE A 115 16.98 4.43 9.20
C ILE A 115 15.85 3.45 9.50
N THR A 116 16.27 2.25 9.88
CA THR A 116 15.61 1.36 10.83
C THR A 116 14.61 2.13 11.71
N LEU A 117 13.32 2.05 11.40
CA LEU A 117 12.29 2.09 12.42
C LEU A 117 12.42 0.75 13.17
N ALA A 118 13.37 0.72 14.10
CA ALA A 118 13.36 -0.29 15.15
C ALA A 118 12.02 -0.11 15.87
N ALA A 119 11.26 -1.19 15.92
CA ALA A 119 10.11 -1.33 16.77
C ALA A 119 10.47 -0.86 18.19
N ASP A 120 9.89 0.26 18.62
CA ASP A 120 9.72 0.51 20.05
C ASP A 120 8.52 -0.33 20.49
N SER A 121 8.73 -1.64 20.60
CA SER A 121 7.88 -2.45 21.46
C SER A 121 8.26 -2.07 22.89
N ALA A 122 7.70 -0.96 23.38
CA ALA A 122 7.69 -0.67 24.80
C ALA A 122 6.92 -1.78 25.51
N THR A 123 7.65 -2.77 26.01
CA THR A 123 7.18 -3.66 27.05
C THR A 123 7.07 -2.83 28.33
N GLU A 124 5.84 -2.49 28.75
CA GLU A 124 5.59 -2.09 30.14
C GLU A 124 5.78 -3.34 31.02
N ASP A 125 6.94 -3.40 31.66
CA ASP A 125 7.28 -4.34 32.72
C ASP A 125 6.70 -3.83 34.05
N LYS A 126 5.77 -4.62 34.60
CA LYS A 126 5.28 -4.73 36.00
C LYS A 126 5.07 -3.51 36.88
#